data_AF-A0A9D5H5E8-F1
#
_entry.id   AF-A0A9D5H5E8-F1
#
_cell.length_a   1.000
_cell.length_b   1.000
_cell.length_c   1.000
_cell.angle_alpha   90.00
_cell.angle_beta   90.00
_cell.angle_gamma   90.00
#
_symmetry.space_group_name_H-M   'P 1'
#
loop_
_entity.id
_entity.type
_entity.pdbx_description
1 polymer ?
#
loop_
_entity_poly.entity_id
_entity_poly.type
_entity_poly.pdbx_seq_one_letter_code
_entity_poly.pdbx_strand_id
1 'polypeptide(L)'
;MVDHEREANNGVEWRVKVLQDGSSVKLEPAETGIIQKAWLGLAGLLLAMKMKVAGFLNKVWNIGADDPRKVIHGLKVGLALSLVSVFYYTRPLYDGVGGTAIWAVMTVVVIFEFSVGACLCKGFNRATATLTGGALALGFHYLAEKSGKTFEPVILSISVFLLASAATFSRFIPVIKDRFDYGITIFILTFSFVSVSGYRVENLITMAQQRLSTIAIGVSICFCVCIFICPVWAGGDLHFLIVRNMEKLACSLEGLVTEYFNDKNSSEDDKSRSKKWQEYKCILNSKGSEDSLSKLAIWEPAHGNFGFKHPWKQYLKIGAAIRRCAYCVEALNGCINSDVQAPEYIKTHLNEVCIRLSSEASKVLKEAASSMKTTMKSPYIDSFVGEMNIAVEELHTALRTLPNKKLITPSQGTETMSLIEALPMIPVSSLLIEISARIEGVVDAVEELAELAGFKPADDDEKNEESIEAQGKVVTVEIQQV
;
A
#
# COMPACT_ATOMS: atom_id res chain seq x y z
N MET A 1 -11.11 -38.29 50.34
CA MET A 1 -10.14 -39.36 50.64
C MET A 1 -9.35 -39.61 49.37
N VAL A 2 -8.13 -39.10 49.18
CA VAL A 2 -7.34 -38.11 49.95
C VAL A 2 -6.59 -37.23 48.94
N ASP A 3 -6.29 -35.99 49.31
CA ASP A 3 -5.63 -34.96 48.50
C ASP A 3 -4.10 -35.13 48.38
N HIS A 4 -3.51 -34.53 47.34
CA HIS A 4 -2.18 -33.88 47.23
C HIS A 4 -2.14 -33.20 45.81
N GLU A 5 -1.57 -32.00 45.57
CA GLU A 5 -0.13 -31.64 45.52
C GLU A 5 0.68 -32.50 44.51
N ARG A 6 1.72 -32.04 43.79
CA ARG A 6 2.58 -30.82 43.77
C ARG A 6 3.27 -30.73 42.37
N GLU A 7 3.81 -29.62 41.85
CA GLU A 7 3.82 -28.20 42.27
C GLU A 7 3.68 -27.30 41.00
N ALA A 8 4.49 -26.33 40.54
CA ALA A 8 5.73 -25.64 40.97
C ALA A 8 5.77 -24.21 40.37
N ASN A 9 6.39 -23.23 41.03
CA ASN A 9 6.62 -21.87 40.51
C ASN A 9 7.84 -21.22 41.20
N ASN A 10 9.00 -21.20 40.54
CA ASN A 10 10.26 -20.76 41.14
C ASN A 10 10.62 -19.31 40.79
N GLY A 11 10.21 -18.37 41.63
CA GLY A 11 10.79 -17.02 41.67
C GLY A 11 12.18 -17.03 42.33
N VAL A 12 13.12 -16.23 41.79
CA VAL A 12 14.51 -16.20 42.28
C VAL A 12 14.67 -15.30 43.50
N GLU A 13 15.16 -15.86 44.61
CA GLU A 13 15.39 -15.18 45.89
C GLU A 13 16.71 -14.40 45.91
N TRP A 14 16.66 -13.07 46.07
CA TRP A 14 17.86 -12.24 46.25
C TRP A 14 18.18 -12.05 47.73
N ARG A 15 19.20 -12.76 48.22
CA ARG A 15 19.60 -12.77 49.65
C ARG A 15 20.65 -11.71 49.97
N VAL A 16 20.23 -10.55 50.48
CA VAL A 16 21.14 -9.53 51.02
C VAL A 16 21.54 -9.88 52.46
N LYS A 17 22.84 -9.99 52.73
CA LYS A 17 23.36 -10.07 54.12
C LYS A 17 23.51 -8.68 54.71
N VAL A 18 22.83 -8.43 55.83
CA VAL A 18 23.06 -7.27 56.70
C VAL A 18 24.01 -7.69 57.82
N LEU A 19 25.05 -6.89 58.07
CA LEU A 19 25.81 -6.93 59.31
C LEU A 19 25.26 -5.86 60.26
N GLN A 20 25.04 -6.23 61.51
CA GLN A 20 24.69 -5.29 62.56
C GLN A 20 25.96 -4.65 63.12
N ASP A 21 25.93 -3.34 63.36
CA ASP A 21 26.11 -2.87 64.74
C ASP A 21 25.36 -1.53 64.97
N GLY A 22 25.17 -1.15 66.23
CA GLY A 22 24.09 -0.24 66.63
C GLY A 22 24.42 1.25 66.77
N SER A 23 23.55 2.11 66.22
CA SER A 23 23.15 3.39 66.83
C SER A 23 21.88 3.92 66.18
N SER A 24 20.83 4.21 66.97
CA SER A 24 19.57 4.77 66.48
C SER A 24 19.39 6.23 66.91
N VAL A 25 19.78 7.17 66.04
CA VAL A 25 19.46 8.59 66.24
C VAL A 25 18.02 8.85 65.76
N LYS A 26 17.11 9.08 66.70
CA LYS A 26 15.70 9.41 66.40
C LYS A 26 15.59 10.87 65.94
N LEU A 27 15.72 11.11 64.64
CA LEU A 27 15.41 12.40 64.01
C LEU A 27 13.91 12.53 63.74
N GLU A 28 13.30 13.59 64.24
CA GLU A 28 11.91 13.94 63.90
C GLU A 28 11.85 14.58 62.51
N PRO A 29 10.90 14.19 61.64
CA PRO A 29 10.82 14.72 60.28
C PRO A 29 10.19 16.11 60.27
N ALA A 30 10.98 17.13 59.96
CA ALA A 30 10.50 18.49 59.78
C ALA A 30 9.43 18.59 58.67
N GLU A 31 8.41 19.43 58.86
CA GLU A 31 7.21 19.51 58.01
C GLU A 31 7.46 20.08 56.59
N THR A 32 8.69 20.48 56.27
CA THR A 32 9.11 20.94 54.93
C THR A 32 8.92 19.88 53.84
N GLY A 33 8.81 18.60 54.21
CA GLY A 33 8.81 17.48 53.26
C GLY A 33 7.61 17.37 52.32
N ILE A 34 6.44 17.94 52.63
CA ILE A 34 5.22 17.72 51.81
C ILE A 34 5.18 18.62 50.58
N ILE A 35 5.31 19.94 50.76
CA ILE A 35 5.22 20.92 49.66
C ILE A 35 6.37 20.72 48.67
N GLN A 36 7.58 20.41 49.16
CA GLN A 36 8.74 20.17 48.31
C GLN A 36 8.59 18.86 47.49
N LYS A 37 8.04 17.79 48.06
CA LYS A 37 7.72 16.56 47.31
C LYS A 37 6.62 16.80 46.27
N ALA A 38 5.59 17.59 46.58
CA ALA A 38 4.55 17.95 45.62
C ALA A 38 5.11 18.76 44.43
N TRP A 39 6.00 19.72 44.70
CA TRP A 39 6.70 20.49 43.66
C TRP A 39 7.62 19.62 42.79
N LEU A 40 8.39 18.71 43.40
CA LEU A 40 9.23 17.75 42.66
C LEU A 40 8.39 16.80 41.79
N GLY A 41 7.24 16.33 42.31
CA GLY A 41 6.30 15.53 41.54
C GLY A 41 5.70 16.27 40.34
N LEU A 42 5.27 17.52 40.54
CA LEU A 42 4.75 18.37 39.46
C LEU A 42 5.82 18.70 38.42
N ALA A 43 7.04 19.04 38.85
CA ALA A 43 8.16 19.29 37.96
C ALA A 43 8.53 18.03 37.15
N GLY A 44 8.58 16.86 37.79
CA GLY A 44 8.81 15.58 37.14
C GLY A 44 7.72 15.22 36.12
N LEU A 45 6.45 15.53 36.43
CA LEU A 45 5.32 15.32 35.51
C LEU A 45 5.38 16.26 34.30
N LEU A 46 5.76 17.53 34.48
CA LEU A 46 6.02 18.47 33.39
C LEU A 46 7.22 18.04 32.53
N LEU A 47 8.28 17.50 33.13
CA LEU A 47 9.44 16.95 32.42
C LEU A 47 9.06 15.69 31.62
N ALA A 48 8.28 14.79 32.21
CA ALA A 48 7.73 13.62 31.52
C ALA A 48 6.78 14.01 30.37
N MET A 49 5.98 15.07 30.52
CA MET A 49 5.21 15.64 29.41
C MET A 49 6.11 16.21 28.32
N LYS A 50 7.14 17.00 28.66
CA LYS A 50 8.13 17.48 27.67
C LYS A 50 8.81 16.35 26.90
N MET A 51 9.24 15.29 27.59
CA MET A 51 9.85 14.12 26.94
C MET A 51 8.86 13.36 26.04
N LYS A 52 7.59 13.23 26.44
CA LYS A 52 6.53 12.65 25.58
C LYS A 52 6.26 13.52 24.35
N VAL A 53 6.21 14.85 24.51
CA VAL A 53 6.02 15.80 23.40
C VAL A 53 7.23 15.78 22.46
N ALA A 54 8.46 15.77 22.97
CA ALA A 54 9.67 15.65 22.15
C ALA A 54 9.72 14.31 21.37
N GLY A 55 9.39 13.19 22.03
CA GLY A 55 9.29 11.89 21.39
C GLY A 55 8.16 11.79 20.35
N PHE A 56 7.07 12.54 20.53
CA PHE A 56 6.00 12.68 19.54
C PHE A 56 6.45 13.55 18.36
N LEU A 57 7.07 14.70 18.62
CA LEU A 57 7.62 15.59 17.58
C LEU A 57 8.65 14.87 16.72
N ASN A 58 9.53 14.04 17.30
CA ASN A 58 10.49 13.25 16.54
C ASN A 58 9.80 12.21 15.63
N LYS A 59 8.69 11.60 16.08
CA LYS A 59 7.88 10.71 15.23
C LYS A 59 7.18 11.49 14.09
N VAL A 60 6.64 12.67 14.37
CA VAL A 60 6.02 13.54 13.35
C VAL A 60 7.06 14.01 12.33
N TRP A 61 8.26 14.36 12.78
CA TRP A 61 9.38 14.72 11.93
C TRP A 61 9.75 13.58 10.97
N ASN A 62 9.95 12.37 11.50
CA ASN A 62 10.24 11.19 10.66
C ASN A 62 9.12 10.93 9.66
N ILE A 63 7.84 10.93 10.07
CA ILE A 63 6.69 10.75 9.15
C ILE A 63 6.68 11.78 8.01
N GLY A 64 7.13 13.01 8.26
CA GLY A 64 7.24 14.07 7.26
C GLY A 64 8.50 13.98 6.39
N ALA A 65 9.61 13.47 6.92
CA ALA A 65 10.85 13.23 6.19
C ALA A 65 10.76 11.98 5.28
N ASP A 66 10.11 10.91 5.76
CA ASP A 66 9.92 9.64 5.06
C ASP A 66 9.00 9.79 3.82
N ASP A 67 8.06 10.74 3.83
CA ASP A 67 7.21 11.07 2.67
C ASP A 67 6.73 12.54 2.74
N PRO A 68 7.47 13.49 2.13
CA PRO A 68 7.14 14.91 2.19
C PRO A 68 5.78 15.25 1.54
N ARG A 69 5.22 14.35 0.71
CA ARG A 69 3.88 14.50 0.12
C ARG A 69 2.79 14.54 1.21
N LYS A 70 3.03 13.91 2.38
CA LYS A 70 2.11 13.97 3.54
C LYS A 70 2.09 15.36 4.18
N VAL A 71 3.25 16.01 4.29
CA VAL A 71 3.35 17.40 4.78
C VAL A 71 2.67 18.36 3.81
N ILE A 72 2.93 18.19 2.51
CA ILE A 72 2.29 18.96 1.44
C ILE A 72 0.76 18.75 1.47
N HIS A 73 0.26 17.52 1.61
CA HIS A 73 -1.18 17.25 1.74
C HIS A 73 -1.80 17.95 2.96
N GLY A 74 -1.15 17.93 4.13
CA GLY A 74 -1.60 18.68 5.30
C GLY A 74 -1.71 20.19 5.04
N LEU A 75 -0.73 20.76 4.34
CA LEU A 75 -0.75 22.16 3.91
C LEU A 75 -1.88 22.44 2.90
N LYS A 76 -2.15 21.52 1.95
CA LYS A 76 -3.29 21.64 1.01
C LYS A 76 -4.62 21.67 1.74
N VAL A 77 -4.85 20.79 2.73
CA VAL A 77 -6.09 20.77 3.52
C VAL A 77 -6.26 22.11 4.26
N GLY A 78 -5.19 22.61 4.90
CA GLY A 78 -5.19 23.92 5.55
C GLY A 78 -5.49 25.07 4.58
N LEU A 79 -4.90 25.05 3.38
CA LEU A 79 -5.13 26.05 2.34
C LEU A 79 -6.57 25.99 1.81
N ALA A 80 -7.14 24.81 1.55
CA ALA A 80 -8.52 24.66 1.11
C ALA A 80 -9.52 25.19 2.16
N LEU A 81 -9.27 24.90 3.45
CA LEU A 81 -10.07 25.45 4.57
C LEU A 81 -9.91 26.96 4.71
N SER A 82 -8.72 27.50 4.46
CA SER A 82 -8.44 28.94 4.47
C SER A 82 -9.15 29.66 3.33
N LEU A 83 -9.09 29.10 2.11
CA LEU A 83 -9.79 29.63 0.92
C LEU A 83 -11.31 29.63 1.11
N VAL A 84 -11.87 28.54 1.64
CA VAL A 84 -13.30 28.49 2.01
C VAL A 84 -13.64 29.55 3.06
N SER A 85 -12.84 29.69 4.12
CA SER A 85 -13.08 30.69 5.17
C SER A 85 -13.04 32.12 4.63
N VAL A 86 -12.02 32.46 3.83
CA VAL A 86 -11.88 33.77 3.16
C VAL A 86 -13.07 34.05 2.23
N PHE A 87 -13.53 33.05 1.47
CA PHE A 87 -14.71 33.18 0.61
C PHE A 87 -15.95 33.62 1.42
N TYR A 88 -16.21 33.03 2.60
CA TYR A 88 -17.31 33.44 3.47
C TYR A 88 -17.12 34.78 4.17
N TYR A 89 -15.88 35.23 4.40
CA TYR A 89 -15.62 36.55 4.98
C TYR A 89 -15.84 37.70 3.99
N THR A 90 -16.03 37.42 2.69
CA THR A 90 -16.42 38.45 1.71
C THR A 90 -17.91 38.79 1.81
N ARG A 91 -18.21 40.00 2.30
CA ARG A 91 -19.58 40.52 2.56
C ARG A 91 -20.65 40.15 1.50
N PRO A 92 -20.47 40.44 0.19
CA PRO A 92 -21.55 40.24 -0.79
C PRO A 92 -21.98 38.78 -0.99
N LEU A 93 -21.23 37.81 -0.46
CA LEU A 93 -21.59 36.38 -0.45
C LEU A 93 -22.06 35.90 0.94
N TYR A 94 -21.59 36.54 2.02
CA TYR A 94 -22.09 36.28 3.38
C TYR A 94 -23.60 36.52 3.48
N ASP A 95 -24.10 37.62 2.92
CA ASP A 95 -25.53 37.96 2.96
C ASP A 95 -26.40 37.00 2.12
N GLY A 96 -25.81 36.28 1.16
CA GLY A 96 -26.50 35.30 0.30
C GLY A 96 -26.48 33.85 0.80
N VAL A 97 -25.44 33.41 1.53
CA VAL A 97 -25.25 32.01 1.95
C VAL A 97 -24.64 31.80 3.35
N GLY A 98 -24.30 32.86 4.10
CA GLY A 98 -23.51 32.81 5.34
C GLY A 98 -24.05 31.85 6.42
N GLY A 99 -25.37 31.78 6.60
CA GLY A 99 -26.02 30.83 7.52
C GLY A 99 -25.83 29.34 7.18
N THR A 100 -25.22 29.02 6.03
CA THR A 100 -24.91 27.65 5.60
C THR A 100 -23.41 27.35 5.48
N ALA A 101 -22.52 28.27 5.87
CA ALA A 101 -21.06 28.15 5.70
C ALA A 101 -20.45 26.85 6.28
N ILE A 102 -21.03 26.33 7.37
CA ILE A 102 -20.66 25.05 8.00
C ILE A 102 -20.67 23.91 6.97
N TRP A 103 -21.60 23.90 6.01
CA TRP A 103 -21.70 22.84 4.99
C TRP A 103 -20.52 22.83 4.04
N ALA A 104 -19.92 23.97 3.71
CA ALA A 104 -18.72 24.05 2.88
C ALA A 104 -17.46 23.61 3.65
N VAL A 105 -17.31 24.02 4.92
CA VAL A 105 -16.21 23.54 5.78
C VAL A 105 -16.30 22.02 5.97
N MET A 106 -17.49 21.50 6.28
CA MET A 106 -17.82 20.07 6.32
C MET A 106 -17.82 19.40 4.94
N THR A 107 -17.63 20.14 3.85
CA THR A 107 -17.36 19.58 2.51
C THR A 107 -15.87 19.31 2.39
N VAL A 108 -15.03 20.31 2.67
CA VAL A 108 -13.57 20.16 2.63
C VAL A 108 -13.09 19.05 3.57
N VAL A 109 -13.41 19.11 4.87
CA VAL A 109 -12.91 18.17 5.90
C VAL A 109 -13.22 16.69 5.58
N VAL A 110 -14.28 16.42 4.79
CA VAL A 110 -14.79 15.06 4.56
C VAL A 110 -14.39 14.51 3.17
N ILE A 111 -14.13 15.39 2.20
CA ILE A 111 -13.84 15.05 0.79
C ILE A 111 -12.35 15.15 0.47
N PHE A 112 -11.64 16.08 1.11
CA PHE A 112 -10.21 16.25 0.86
C PHE A 112 -9.45 14.98 1.28
N GLU A 113 -8.65 14.46 0.37
CA GLU A 113 -8.02 13.15 0.46
C GLU A 113 -6.57 13.20 -0.03
N PHE A 114 -5.80 12.13 0.23
CA PHE A 114 -4.37 12.14 -0.07
C PHE A 114 -4.08 12.27 -1.58
N SER A 115 -4.75 11.47 -2.40
CA SER A 115 -4.61 11.50 -3.87
C SER A 115 -5.74 12.27 -4.57
N VAL A 116 -5.45 12.75 -5.78
CA VAL A 116 -6.40 13.46 -6.64
C VAL A 116 -7.61 12.57 -6.95
N GLY A 117 -7.40 11.30 -7.30
CA GLY A 117 -8.46 10.35 -7.60
C GLY A 117 -9.40 10.08 -6.42
N ALA A 118 -8.87 10.03 -5.19
CA ALA A 118 -9.69 9.90 -3.99
C ALA A 118 -10.54 11.13 -3.71
N CYS A 119 -9.97 12.34 -3.85
CA CYS A 119 -10.72 13.57 -3.67
C CYS A 119 -11.82 13.71 -4.74
N LEU A 120 -11.52 13.42 -6.01
CA LEU A 120 -12.50 13.45 -7.11
C LEU A 120 -13.62 12.42 -6.91
N CYS A 121 -13.28 11.17 -6.57
CA CYS A 121 -14.23 10.11 -6.26
C CYS A 121 -15.17 10.51 -5.10
N LYS A 122 -14.63 11.02 -3.98
CA LYS A 122 -15.47 11.50 -2.86
C LYS A 122 -16.30 12.72 -3.24
N GLY A 123 -15.74 13.67 -3.99
CA GLY A 123 -16.46 14.89 -4.39
C GLY A 123 -17.63 14.60 -5.32
N PHE A 124 -17.46 13.71 -6.30
CA PHE A 124 -18.53 13.27 -7.18
C PHE A 124 -19.60 12.45 -6.42
N ASN A 125 -19.18 11.54 -5.54
CA ASN A 125 -20.10 10.79 -4.67
C ASN A 125 -20.88 11.71 -3.72
N ARG A 126 -20.25 12.74 -3.14
CA ARG A 126 -20.92 13.78 -2.34
C ARG A 126 -21.98 14.50 -3.16
N ALA A 127 -21.62 15.05 -4.31
CA ALA A 127 -22.53 15.80 -5.17
C ALA A 127 -23.74 14.94 -5.56
N THR A 128 -23.50 13.71 -6.05
CA THR A 128 -24.55 12.78 -6.46
C THR A 128 -25.46 12.39 -5.30
N ALA A 129 -24.90 12.06 -4.12
CA ALA A 129 -25.66 11.69 -2.94
C ALA A 129 -26.47 12.85 -2.33
N THR A 130 -25.94 14.07 -2.34
CA THR A 130 -26.66 15.26 -1.89
C THR A 130 -27.77 15.65 -2.87
N LEU A 131 -27.53 15.57 -4.18
CA LEU A 131 -28.56 15.82 -5.20
C LEU A 131 -29.71 14.80 -5.11
N THR A 132 -29.40 13.51 -5.07
CA THR A 132 -30.43 12.44 -4.99
C THR A 132 -31.16 12.43 -3.66
N GLY A 133 -30.46 12.59 -2.54
CA GLY A 133 -31.07 12.68 -1.21
C GLY A 133 -31.94 13.93 -1.05
N GLY A 134 -31.49 15.08 -1.56
CA GLY A 134 -32.26 16.32 -1.56
C GLY A 134 -33.51 16.25 -2.45
N ALA A 135 -33.38 15.72 -3.67
CA ALA A 135 -34.50 15.58 -4.60
C ALA A 135 -35.58 14.62 -4.07
N LEU A 136 -35.20 13.48 -3.47
CA LEU A 136 -36.16 12.59 -2.83
C LEU A 136 -36.81 13.23 -1.61
N ALA A 137 -36.07 13.96 -0.77
CA ALA A 137 -36.64 14.65 0.39
C ALA A 137 -37.68 15.71 -0.01
N LEU A 138 -37.40 16.49 -1.08
CA LEU A 138 -38.37 17.42 -1.66
C LEU A 138 -39.62 16.69 -2.21
N GLY A 139 -39.44 15.55 -2.87
CA GLY A 139 -40.56 14.72 -3.37
C GLY A 139 -41.44 14.16 -2.25
N PHE A 140 -40.84 13.66 -1.16
CA PHE A 140 -41.58 13.20 0.02
C PHE A 140 -42.25 14.36 0.77
N HIS A 141 -41.64 15.54 0.83
CA HIS A 141 -42.26 16.73 1.41
C HIS A 141 -43.51 17.16 0.63
N TYR A 142 -43.43 17.25 -0.69
CA TYR A 142 -44.59 17.55 -1.55
C TYR A 142 -45.73 16.53 -1.40
N LEU A 143 -45.42 15.25 -1.26
CA LEU A 143 -46.40 14.20 -1.00
C LEU A 143 -47.03 14.31 0.40
N ALA A 144 -46.23 14.67 1.41
CA ALA A 144 -46.66 14.87 2.79
C ALA A 144 -47.58 16.09 2.94
N GLU A 145 -47.20 17.23 2.34
CA GLU A 145 -47.98 18.47 2.31
C GLU A 145 -49.38 18.23 1.70
N LYS A 146 -49.43 17.54 0.54
CA LYS A 146 -50.69 17.19 -0.14
C LYS A 146 -51.58 16.22 0.67
N SER A 147 -51.01 15.54 1.66
CA SER A 147 -51.74 14.63 2.57
C SER A 147 -52.30 15.32 3.83
N GLY A 148 -51.99 16.61 4.02
CA GLY A 148 -52.51 17.44 5.10
C GLY A 148 -51.74 17.34 6.41
N LYS A 149 -51.75 18.45 7.17
CA LYS A 149 -50.88 18.73 8.34
C LYS A 149 -50.88 17.66 9.44
N THR A 150 -51.94 16.87 9.58
CA THR A 150 -52.02 15.78 10.56
C THR A 150 -51.18 14.56 10.15
N PHE A 151 -51.10 14.26 8.85
CA PHE A 151 -50.38 13.11 8.31
C PHE A 151 -48.98 13.47 7.80
N GLU A 152 -48.75 14.74 7.46
CA GLU A 152 -47.46 15.26 7.00
C GLU A 152 -46.25 14.79 7.83
N PRO A 153 -46.18 14.99 9.17
CA PRO A 153 -45.02 14.53 9.96
C PRO A 153 -44.93 12.99 10.06
N VAL A 154 -46.06 12.28 9.93
CA VAL A 154 -46.10 10.81 9.95
C VAL A 154 -45.50 10.24 8.66
N ILE A 155 -45.87 10.79 7.51
CA ILE A 155 -45.35 10.42 6.18
C ILE A 155 -43.85 10.72 6.11
N LEU A 156 -43.42 11.90 6.55
CA LEU A 156 -42.00 12.25 6.61
C LEU A 156 -41.22 11.28 7.51
N SER A 157 -41.70 11.00 8.72
CA SER A 157 -41.06 10.06 9.66
C SER A 157 -40.94 8.64 9.10
N ILE A 158 -42.01 8.11 8.50
CA ILE A 158 -42.00 6.78 7.85
C ILE A 158 -41.04 6.76 6.66
N SER A 159 -40.98 7.82 5.84
CA SER A 159 -40.05 7.90 4.72
C SER A 159 -38.58 7.87 5.17
N VAL A 160 -38.26 8.59 6.25
CA VAL A 160 -36.92 8.60 6.88
C VAL A 160 -36.58 7.21 7.42
N PHE A 161 -37.48 6.57 8.16
CA PHE A 161 -37.26 5.22 8.67
C PHE A 161 -36.99 4.20 7.54
N LEU A 162 -37.83 4.17 6.50
CA LEU A 162 -37.72 3.19 5.42
C LEU A 162 -36.47 3.42 4.57
N LEU A 163 -36.21 4.65 4.11
CA LEU A 163 -35.05 4.93 3.26
C LEU A 163 -33.73 4.86 4.03
N ALA A 164 -33.66 5.30 5.29
CA ALA A 164 -32.45 5.13 6.09
C ALA A 164 -32.16 3.64 6.37
N SER A 165 -33.19 2.82 6.62
CA SER A 165 -33.05 1.38 6.82
C SER A 165 -32.59 0.67 5.53
N ALA A 166 -33.25 0.92 4.40
CA ALA A 166 -32.89 0.31 3.12
C ALA A 166 -31.49 0.73 2.64
N ALA A 167 -31.15 2.01 2.74
CA ALA A 167 -29.83 2.52 2.41
C ALA A 167 -28.76 1.94 3.34
N THR A 168 -29.00 1.86 4.65
CA THR A 168 -28.07 1.22 5.60
C THR A 168 -27.88 -0.26 5.30
N PHE A 169 -28.98 -0.99 5.01
CA PHE A 169 -28.92 -2.41 4.65
C PHE A 169 -28.08 -2.66 3.39
N SER A 170 -28.17 -1.77 2.39
CA SER A 170 -27.36 -1.87 1.16
C SER A 170 -25.83 -1.83 1.43
N ARG A 171 -25.37 -1.27 2.55
CA ARG A 171 -23.95 -1.24 2.95
C ARG A 171 -23.40 -2.59 3.42
N PHE A 172 -24.25 -3.60 3.60
CA PHE A 172 -23.83 -4.99 3.84
C PHE A 172 -23.58 -5.77 2.55
N ILE A 173 -24.07 -5.30 1.39
CA ILE A 173 -23.81 -5.92 0.08
C ILE A 173 -22.40 -5.50 -0.37
N PRO A 174 -21.41 -6.42 -0.50
CA PRO A 174 -20.01 -6.02 -0.70
C PRO A 174 -19.76 -5.17 -1.95
N VAL A 175 -20.44 -5.47 -3.05
CA VAL A 175 -20.34 -4.75 -4.34
C VAL A 175 -20.85 -3.31 -4.25
N ILE A 176 -21.82 -3.06 -3.36
CA ILE A 176 -22.34 -1.71 -3.09
C ILE A 176 -21.42 -0.99 -2.10
N LYS A 177 -20.99 -1.69 -1.04
CA LYS A 177 -20.08 -1.15 -0.03
C LYS A 177 -18.78 -0.62 -0.65
N ASP A 178 -18.11 -1.45 -1.45
CA ASP A 178 -16.81 -1.15 -2.06
C ASP A 178 -16.81 0.10 -2.95
N ARG A 179 -17.97 0.46 -3.53
CA ARG A 179 -18.09 1.59 -4.47
C ARG A 179 -18.85 2.80 -3.93
N PHE A 180 -19.74 2.62 -2.96
CA PHE A 180 -20.72 3.64 -2.56
C PHE A 180 -20.92 3.84 -1.05
N ASP A 181 -20.20 3.15 -0.15
CA ASP A 181 -20.42 3.27 1.32
C ASP A 181 -20.36 4.73 1.83
N TYR A 182 -19.46 5.55 1.26
CA TYR A 182 -19.40 6.99 1.49
C TYR A 182 -20.64 7.73 0.95
N GLY A 183 -20.99 7.53 -0.32
CA GLY A 183 -22.14 8.17 -0.97
C GLY A 183 -23.45 7.82 -0.26
N ILE A 184 -23.63 6.57 0.17
CA ILE A 184 -24.79 6.12 0.95
C ILE A 184 -24.87 6.83 2.30
N THR A 185 -23.73 7.03 2.97
CA THR A 185 -23.68 7.78 4.23
C THR A 185 -24.10 9.25 4.03
N ILE A 186 -23.62 9.90 2.97
CA ILE A 186 -24.03 11.27 2.60
C ILE A 186 -25.51 11.33 2.16
N PHE A 187 -26.01 10.30 1.48
CA PHE A 187 -27.41 10.20 1.06
C PHE A 187 -28.35 10.12 2.26
N ILE A 188 -28.08 9.19 3.20
CA ILE A 188 -28.85 9.05 4.45
C ILE A 188 -28.84 10.36 5.24
N LEU A 189 -27.67 10.98 5.39
CA LEU A 189 -27.52 12.26 6.09
C LEU A 189 -28.33 13.37 5.40
N THR A 190 -28.19 13.53 4.08
CA THR A 190 -28.87 14.60 3.33
C THR A 190 -30.38 14.40 3.35
N PHE A 191 -30.87 13.19 3.03
CA PHE A 191 -32.30 12.89 3.01
C PHE A 191 -32.93 13.11 4.39
N SER A 192 -32.34 12.56 5.45
CA SER A 192 -32.85 12.72 6.82
C SER A 192 -32.83 14.19 7.26
N PHE A 193 -31.75 14.92 6.96
CA PHE A 193 -31.64 16.33 7.33
C PHE A 193 -32.68 17.20 6.61
N VAL A 194 -32.86 17.02 5.30
CA VAL A 194 -33.81 17.82 4.51
C VAL A 194 -35.26 17.49 4.89
N SER A 195 -35.61 16.20 5.04
CA SER A 195 -36.97 15.79 5.45
C SER A 195 -37.33 16.28 6.86
N VAL A 196 -36.41 16.24 7.83
CA VAL A 196 -36.66 16.73 9.20
C VAL A 196 -36.64 18.26 9.28
N SER A 197 -35.81 18.93 8.49
CA SER A 197 -35.76 20.41 8.45
C SER A 197 -36.95 21.02 7.70
N GLY A 198 -37.51 20.30 6.72
CA GLY A 198 -38.58 20.79 5.86
C GLY A 198 -39.82 21.22 6.62
N TYR A 199 -40.25 20.36 7.55
CA TYR A 199 -41.37 20.59 8.47
C TYR A 199 -41.25 21.87 9.33
N ARG A 200 -40.10 22.54 9.36
CA ARG A 200 -39.85 23.76 10.17
C ARG A 200 -39.53 25.01 9.35
N VAL A 201 -39.47 24.95 8.01
CA VAL A 201 -38.99 26.08 7.19
C VAL A 201 -39.84 26.26 5.94
N GLU A 202 -40.60 27.36 5.93
CA GLU A 202 -41.57 27.74 4.89
C GLU A 202 -40.95 27.79 3.48
N ASN A 203 -39.70 28.26 3.35
CA ASN A 203 -38.98 28.35 2.08
C ASN A 203 -37.94 27.23 1.92
N LEU A 204 -38.40 25.98 1.93
CA LEU A 204 -37.57 24.77 1.83
C LEU A 204 -36.63 24.78 0.60
N ILE A 205 -37.14 25.24 -0.56
CA ILE A 205 -36.39 25.25 -1.83
C ILE A 205 -35.18 26.20 -1.77
N THR A 206 -35.32 27.41 -1.21
CA THR A 206 -34.20 28.37 -1.15
C THR A 206 -33.12 27.89 -0.18
N MET A 207 -33.54 27.31 0.95
CA MET A 207 -32.66 26.66 1.93
C MET A 207 -31.89 25.46 1.31
N ALA A 208 -32.54 24.67 0.46
CA ALA A 208 -31.89 23.58 -0.28
C ALA A 208 -30.90 24.11 -1.34
N GLN A 209 -31.28 25.14 -2.11
CA GLN A 209 -30.42 25.79 -3.10
C GLN A 209 -29.16 26.41 -2.47
N GLN A 210 -29.30 27.12 -1.33
CA GLN A 210 -28.17 27.67 -0.58
C GLN A 210 -27.18 26.57 -0.15
N ARG A 211 -27.66 25.44 0.39
CA ARG A 211 -26.78 24.31 0.77
C ARG A 211 -26.15 23.62 -0.43
N LEU A 212 -26.87 23.45 -1.53
CA LEU A 212 -26.30 22.86 -2.74
C LEU A 212 -25.20 23.75 -3.32
N SER A 213 -25.41 25.06 -3.34
CA SER A 213 -24.40 26.06 -3.73
C SER A 213 -23.17 26.01 -2.83
N THR A 214 -23.33 26.03 -1.51
CA THR A 214 -22.18 26.01 -0.58
C THR A 214 -21.41 24.68 -0.59
N ILE A 215 -22.08 23.55 -0.80
CA ILE A 215 -21.42 22.26 -1.04
C ILE A 215 -20.68 22.27 -2.39
N ALA A 216 -21.27 22.81 -3.46
CA ALA A 216 -20.61 22.91 -4.76
C ALA A 216 -19.35 23.79 -4.73
N ILE A 217 -19.40 24.93 -4.03
CA ILE A 217 -18.23 25.80 -3.78
C ILE A 217 -17.14 25.05 -3.02
N GLY A 218 -17.51 24.32 -1.96
CA GLY A 218 -16.58 23.48 -1.19
C GLY A 218 -15.91 22.39 -2.04
N VAL A 219 -16.67 21.69 -2.89
CA VAL A 219 -16.15 20.67 -3.80
C VAL A 219 -15.21 21.30 -4.85
N SER A 220 -15.60 22.44 -5.43
CA SER A 220 -14.79 23.16 -6.42
C SER A 220 -13.44 23.59 -5.84
N ILE A 221 -13.42 24.18 -4.64
CA ILE A 221 -12.16 24.58 -3.98
C ILE A 221 -11.29 23.35 -3.67
N CYS A 222 -11.88 22.23 -3.22
CA CYS A 222 -11.12 20.98 -3.04
C CYS A 222 -10.45 20.52 -4.34
N PHE A 223 -11.21 20.46 -5.43
CA PHE A 223 -10.70 19.99 -6.72
C PHE A 223 -9.58 20.87 -7.25
N CYS A 224 -9.74 22.20 -7.20
CA CYS A 224 -8.70 23.15 -7.60
C CYS A 224 -7.41 22.97 -6.78
N VAL A 225 -7.50 22.89 -5.45
CA VAL A 225 -6.32 22.72 -4.58
C VAL A 225 -5.68 21.34 -4.75
N CYS A 226 -6.46 20.27 -4.93
CA CYS A 226 -5.92 18.92 -5.16
C CYS A 226 -5.16 18.81 -6.49
N ILE A 227 -5.72 19.34 -7.58
CA ILE A 227 -5.19 19.20 -8.94
C ILE A 227 -4.02 20.15 -9.20
N PHE A 228 -4.15 21.43 -8.86
CA PHE A 228 -3.16 22.44 -9.28
C PHE A 228 -1.98 22.62 -8.31
N ILE A 229 -2.10 22.17 -7.06
CA ILE A 229 -1.05 22.35 -6.04
C ILE A 229 -0.42 21.00 -5.74
N CYS A 230 0.78 20.75 -6.28
CA CYS A 230 1.61 19.56 -6.07
C CYS A 230 0.80 18.24 -6.08
N PRO A 231 0.09 17.90 -7.18
CA PRO A 231 -0.84 16.78 -7.22
C PRO A 231 -0.17 15.43 -6.87
N VAL A 232 -0.95 14.54 -6.24
CA VAL A 232 -0.52 13.19 -5.85
C VAL A 232 -1.45 12.21 -6.57
N TRP A 233 -0.86 11.37 -7.42
CA TRP A 233 -1.59 10.53 -8.37
C TRP A 233 -1.61 9.07 -7.92
N ALA A 234 -2.79 8.51 -7.69
CA ALA A 234 -2.94 7.10 -7.35
C ALA A 234 -2.54 6.17 -8.53
N GLY A 235 -2.72 6.63 -9.77
CA GLY A 235 -2.22 5.94 -10.96
C GLY A 235 -0.69 5.84 -10.98
N GLY A 236 0.00 6.94 -10.66
CA GLY A 236 1.46 6.98 -10.53
C GLY A 236 1.99 6.09 -9.40
N ASP A 237 1.39 6.14 -8.21
CA ASP A 237 1.75 5.27 -7.09
C ASP A 237 1.51 3.78 -7.42
N LEU A 238 0.43 3.44 -8.15
CA LEU A 238 0.16 2.07 -8.62
C LEU A 238 1.20 1.60 -9.64
N HIS A 239 1.53 2.46 -10.60
CA HIS A 239 2.50 2.17 -11.64
C HIS A 239 3.88 1.87 -11.04
N PHE A 240 4.39 2.76 -10.18
CA PHE A 240 5.65 2.56 -9.48
C PHE A 240 5.64 1.32 -8.57
N LEU A 241 4.51 1.02 -7.91
CA LEU A 241 4.35 -0.20 -7.12
C LEU A 241 4.51 -1.47 -7.97
N ILE A 242 3.90 -1.53 -9.15
CA ILE A 242 3.97 -2.71 -10.04
C ILE A 242 5.36 -2.87 -10.66
N VAL A 243 5.98 -1.79 -11.17
CA VAL A 243 7.37 -1.79 -11.68
C VAL A 243 8.33 -2.31 -10.61
N ARG A 244 8.32 -1.70 -9.42
CA ARG A 244 9.19 -2.08 -8.31
C ARG A 244 8.92 -3.50 -7.80
N ASN A 245 7.70 -4.01 -7.92
CA ASN A 245 7.39 -5.40 -7.56
C ASN A 245 8.03 -6.39 -8.54
N MET A 246 8.13 -6.08 -9.84
CA MET A 246 8.88 -6.90 -10.79
C MET A 246 10.39 -6.85 -10.53
N GLU A 247 10.96 -5.66 -10.31
CA GLU A 247 12.38 -5.48 -9.95
C GLU A 247 12.75 -6.31 -8.70
N LYS A 248 11.91 -6.24 -7.65
CA LYS A 248 12.08 -7.03 -6.42
C LYS A 248 11.98 -8.52 -6.66
N LEU A 249 11.00 -8.98 -7.45
CA LEU A 249 10.84 -10.39 -7.79
C LEU A 249 12.07 -10.93 -8.53
N ALA A 250 12.59 -10.17 -9.50
CA ALA A 250 13.79 -10.52 -10.27
C ALA A 250 15.02 -10.67 -9.37
N CYS A 251 15.32 -9.64 -8.57
CA CYS A 251 16.45 -9.64 -7.64
C CYS A 251 16.33 -10.71 -6.55
N SER A 252 15.11 -10.99 -6.07
CA SER A 252 14.85 -12.10 -5.14
C SER A 252 15.09 -13.47 -5.76
N LEU A 253 14.60 -13.72 -6.97
CA LEU A 253 14.77 -15.00 -7.69
C LEU A 253 16.25 -15.30 -7.94
N GLU A 254 16.94 -14.36 -8.58
CA GLU A 254 18.36 -14.47 -8.92
C GLU A 254 19.23 -14.60 -7.67
N GLY A 255 18.94 -13.82 -6.63
CA GLY A 255 19.66 -13.83 -5.36
C GLY A 255 19.52 -15.13 -4.57
N LEU A 256 18.30 -15.65 -4.42
CA LEU A 256 18.03 -16.92 -3.71
C LEU A 256 18.74 -18.11 -4.35
N VAL A 257 18.69 -18.20 -5.69
CA VAL A 257 19.31 -19.29 -6.44
C VAL A 257 20.82 -19.18 -6.40
N THR A 258 21.37 -17.97 -6.61
CA THR A 258 22.80 -17.70 -6.53
C THR A 258 23.36 -18.03 -5.14
N GLU A 259 22.65 -17.69 -4.06
CA GLU A 259 23.05 -17.99 -2.68
C GLU A 259 23.05 -19.50 -2.39
N TYR A 260 22.01 -20.24 -2.80
CA TYR A 260 21.91 -21.70 -2.59
C TYR A 260 23.03 -22.52 -3.25
N PHE A 261 23.53 -22.06 -4.39
CA PHE A 261 24.52 -22.78 -5.20
C PHE A 261 25.97 -22.31 -5.02
N ASN A 262 26.21 -21.12 -4.47
CA ASN A 262 27.55 -20.55 -4.25
C ASN A 262 28.03 -20.62 -2.80
N ASP A 263 27.41 -21.44 -1.94
CA ASP A 263 27.76 -21.55 -0.52
C ASP A 263 29.09 -22.30 -0.27
N LYS A 264 30.18 -21.65 -0.68
CA LYS A 264 31.57 -22.05 -0.46
C LYS A 264 32.30 -20.92 0.27
N ASN A 265 32.26 -21.02 1.59
CA ASN A 265 32.85 -20.13 2.60
C ASN A 265 32.09 -18.81 2.83
N SER A 266 31.47 -18.67 4.01
CA SER A 266 31.64 -17.46 4.86
C SER A 266 30.93 -17.59 6.20
N SER A 267 31.69 -17.66 7.29
CA SER A 267 31.19 -17.38 8.62
C SER A 267 30.74 -15.92 8.75
N GLU A 268 29.75 -15.66 9.62
CA GLU A 268 29.32 -14.32 10.06
C GLU A 268 28.62 -13.42 9.00
N ASP A 269 27.36 -13.74 8.63
CA ASP A 269 26.19 -12.89 8.96
C ASP A 269 24.91 -13.32 8.19
N ASP A 270 24.47 -14.55 8.42
CA ASP A 270 23.39 -15.18 7.65
C ASP A 270 22.03 -14.48 7.87
N LYS A 271 21.89 -13.72 8.96
CA LYS A 271 20.65 -13.04 9.37
C LYS A 271 20.43 -11.68 8.70
N SER A 272 21.42 -11.14 7.97
CA SER A 272 21.23 -10.02 7.05
C SER A 272 21.04 -10.52 5.61
N ARG A 273 21.87 -11.47 5.16
CA ARG A 273 21.80 -12.13 3.85
C ARG A 273 20.43 -12.74 3.56
N SER A 274 19.95 -13.64 4.42
CA SER A 274 18.64 -14.29 4.27
C SER A 274 17.44 -13.32 4.25
N LYS A 275 17.60 -12.09 4.77
CA LYS A 275 16.56 -11.04 4.67
C LYS A 275 16.63 -10.27 3.36
N LYS A 276 17.82 -10.07 2.80
CA LYS A 276 18.06 -9.30 1.57
C LYS A 276 17.26 -9.85 0.40
N TRP A 277 17.20 -11.17 0.23
CA TRP A 277 16.49 -11.79 -0.89
C TRP A 277 15.01 -12.07 -0.61
N GLN A 278 14.50 -11.78 0.58
CA GLN A 278 13.08 -11.93 0.93
C GLN A 278 12.21 -10.71 0.56
N GLU A 279 12.72 -9.77 -0.25
CA GLU A 279 11.98 -8.58 -0.68
C GLU A 279 10.67 -8.90 -1.43
N TYR A 280 10.61 -10.02 -2.17
CA TYR A 280 9.37 -10.51 -2.79
C TYR A 280 8.20 -10.70 -1.81
N LYS A 281 8.44 -10.84 -0.49
CA LYS A 281 7.38 -10.99 0.52
C LYS A 281 6.46 -9.78 0.65
N CYS A 282 6.88 -8.58 0.23
CA CYS A 282 5.97 -7.43 0.15
C CYS A 282 4.93 -7.58 -0.97
N ILE A 283 5.27 -8.31 -2.04
CA ILE A 283 4.40 -8.58 -3.18
C ILE A 283 3.27 -9.54 -2.77
N LEU A 284 3.55 -10.53 -1.91
CA LEU A 284 2.52 -11.47 -1.41
C LEU A 284 1.32 -10.77 -0.77
N ASN A 285 1.52 -9.56 -0.24
CA ASN A 285 0.53 -8.74 0.46
C ASN A 285 0.05 -7.50 -0.33
N SER A 286 0.59 -7.24 -1.54
CA SER A 286 0.33 -5.98 -2.28
C SER A 286 -1.07 -5.86 -2.87
N LYS A 287 -1.86 -6.94 -2.92
CA LYS A 287 -3.22 -6.92 -3.51
C LYS A 287 -4.11 -5.82 -2.93
N GLY A 288 -4.04 -5.56 -1.62
CA GLY A 288 -4.87 -4.52 -0.98
C GLY A 288 -4.55 -3.09 -1.45
N SER A 289 -3.27 -2.79 -1.71
CA SER A 289 -2.84 -1.52 -2.29
C SER A 289 -3.10 -1.46 -3.81
N GLU A 290 -2.93 -2.56 -4.54
CA GLU A 290 -3.27 -2.68 -5.96
C GLU A 290 -4.77 -2.40 -6.20
N ASP A 291 -5.65 -3.12 -5.51
CA ASP A 291 -7.11 -3.01 -5.64
C ASP A 291 -7.64 -1.65 -5.16
N SER A 292 -6.95 -0.94 -4.26
CA SER A 292 -7.37 0.39 -3.82
C SER A 292 -6.86 1.50 -4.74
N LEU A 293 -5.58 1.53 -5.09
CA LEU A 293 -5.01 2.56 -5.97
C LEU A 293 -5.66 2.55 -7.36
N SER A 294 -5.91 1.36 -7.93
CA SER A 294 -6.56 1.22 -9.25
C SER A 294 -8.00 1.78 -9.29
N LYS A 295 -8.77 1.61 -8.21
CA LYS A 295 -10.13 2.20 -8.08
C LYS A 295 -10.10 3.72 -8.02
N LEU A 296 -9.02 4.30 -7.49
CA LEU A 296 -8.82 5.75 -7.38
C LEU A 296 -8.32 6.34 -8.71
N ALA A 297 -7.36 5.68 -9.37
CA ALA A 297 -6.74 6.12 -10.61
C ALA A 297 -7.73 6.29 -11.77
N ILE A 298 -8.84 5.55 -11.77
CA ILE A 298 -9.95 5.68 -12.75
C ILE A 298 -10.62 7.06 -12.69
N TRP A 299 -10.54 7.78 -11.56
CA TRP A 299 -11.11 9.12 -11.41
C TRP A 299 -10.15 10.25 -11.78
N GLU A 300 -8.90 9.94 -12.10
CA GLU A 300 -7.87 10.96 -12.31
C GLU A 300 -7.92 11.53 -13.75
N PRO A 301 -7.79 12.85 -13.94
CA PRO A 301 -7.54 13.43 -15.26
C PRO A 301 -6.22 12.89 -15.85
N ALA A 302 -6.04 13.05 -17.17
CA ALA A 302 -4.78 12.70 -17.83
C ALA A 302 -3.60 13.45 -17.19
N HIS A 303 -2.50 12.74 -16.92
CA HIS A 303 -1.33 13.28 -16.21
C HIS A 303 -0.06 12.51 -16.57
N GLY A 304 1.05 13.23 -16.83
CA GLY A 304 2.29 12.62 -17.30
C GLY A 304 2.06 11.80 -18.58
N ASN A 305 2.58 10.57 -18.60
CA ASN A 305 2.39 9.63 -19.72
C ASN A 305 1.00 8.94 -19.72
N PHE A 306 0.15 9.17 -18.70
CA PHE A 306 -1.12 8.47 -18.54
C PHE A 306 -2.27 9.25 -19.17
N GLY A 307 -2.78 8.72 -20.29
CA GLY A 307 -3.90 9.30 -21.04
C GLY A 307 -5.24 9.23 -20.31
N PHE A 308 -6.23 9.97 -20.81
CA PHE A 308 -7.58 9.91 -20.27
C PHE A 308 -8.19 8.51 -20.51
N LYS A 309 -8.74 7.89 -19.45
CA LYS A 309 -9.18 6.49 -19.42
C LYS A 309 -8.06 5.44 -19.59
N HIS A 310 -6.84 5.73 -19.12
CA HIS A 310 -5.73 4.77 -19.06
C HIS A 310 -6.18 3.39 -18.53
N PRO A 311 -5.70 2.25 -19.09
CA PRO A 311 -6.18 0.91 -18.75
C PRO A 311 -5.72 0.37 -17.38
N TRP A 312 -6.04 1.10 -16.29
CA TRP A 312 -5.67 0.77 -14.90
C TRP A 312 -6.04 -0.64 -14.42
N LYS A 313 -6.98 -1.32 -15.10
CA LYS A 313 -7.32 -2.72 -14.81
C LYS A 313 -6.20 -3.71 -15.15
N GLN A 314 -5.35 -3.41 -16.14
CA GLN A 314 -4.27 -4.33 -16.54
C GLN A 314 -3.15 -4.40 -15.50
N TYR A 315 -2.90 -3.32 -14.76
CA TYR A 315 -2.03 -3.33 -13.58
C TYR A 315 -2.48 -4.35 -12.51
N LEU A 316 -3.79 -4.66 -12.43
CA LEU A 316 -4.30 -5.73 -11.55
C LEU A 316 -4.08 -7.14 -12.12
N LYS A 317 -4.08 -7.31 -13.46
CA LYS A 317 -3.66 -8.57 -14.10
C LYS A 317 -2.18 -8.82 -13.89
N ILE A 318 -1.34 -7.82 -14.19
CA ILE A 318 0.11 -7.84 -14.00
C ILE A 318 0.43 -8.11 -12.53
N GLY A 319 -0.15 -7.36 -11.58
CA GLY A 319 0.01 -7.62 -10.14
C GLY A 319 -0.42 -9.03 -9.72
N ALA A 320 -1.46 -9.60 -10.33
CA ALA A 320 -1.85 -10.99 -10.09
C ALA A 320 -0.87 -12.02 -10.69
N ALA A 321 -0.24 -11.73 -11.83
CA ALA A 321 0.79 -12.57 -12.43
C ALA A 321 2.09 -12.54 -11.62
N ILE A 322 2.58 -11.36 -11.25
CA ILE A 322 3.75 -11.19 -10.37
C ILE A 322 3.50 -11.89 -9.02
N ARG A 323 2.29 -11.77 -8.43
CA ARG A 323 1.95 -12.49 -7.20
C ARG A 323 1.93 -14.01 -7.36
N ARG A 324 1.55 -14.56 -8.52
CA ARG A 324 1.69 -16.01 -8.81
C ARG A 324 3.15 -16.42 -8.80
N CYS A 325 4.02 -15.68 -9.50
CA CYS A 325 5.47 -15.92 -9.48
C CYS A 325 6.02 -15.87 -8.04
N ALA A 326 5.62 -14.86 -7.26
CA ALA A 326 6.05 -14.68 -5.87
C ALA A 326 5.64 -15.83 -4.94
N TYR A 327 4.49 -16.49 -5.16
CA TYR A 327 4.13 -17.71 -4.42
C TYR A 327 5.06 -18.88 -4.77
N CYS A 328 5.44 -19.04 -6.04
CA CYS A 328 6.42 -20.06 -6.44
C CYS A 328 7.83 -19.74 -5.91
N VAL A 329 8.20 -18.46 -5.79
CA VAL A 329 9.44 -18.02 -5.14
C VAL A 329 9.42 -18.26 -3.62
N GLU A 330 8.28 -18.11 -2.93
CA GLU A 330 8.15 -18.53 -1.52
C GLU A 330 8.35 -20.04 -1.37
N ALA A 331 7.75 -20.84 -2.26
CA ALA A 331 7.93 -22.29 -2.26
C ALA A 331 9.40 -22.68 -2.54
N LEU A 332 10.06 -22.01 -3.49
CA LEU A 332 11.47 -22.21 -3.81
C LEU A 332 12.37 -21.86 -2.63
N ASN A 333 12.12 -20.72 -1.98
CA ASN A 333 12.76 -20.33 -0.72
C ASN A 333 12.54 -21.38 0.38
N GLY A 334 11.34 -21.98 0.46
CA GLY A 334 11.02 -23.09 1.36
C GLY A 334 11.84 -24.37 1.09
N CYS A 335 12.05 -24.73 -0.17
CA CYS A 335 12.90 -25.86 -0.55
C CYS A 335 14.39 -25.58 -0.27
N ILE A 336 14.86 -24.39 -0.64
CA ILE A 336 16.25 -23.92 -0.46
C ILE A 336 16.66 -23.93 1.03
N ASN A 337 15.78 -23.47 1.93
CA ASN A 337 16.03 -23.40 3.37
C ASN A 337 15.59 -24.67 4.14
N SER A 338 15.36 -25.80 3.45
CA SER A 338 14.95 -27.05 4.12
C SER A 338 16.13 -27.84 4.69
N ASP A 339 15.91 -28.55 5.81
CA ASP A 339 16.93 -29.37 6.47
C ASP A 339 17.45 -30.53 5.58
N VAL A 340 16.67 -30.93 4.57
CA VAL A 340 16.99 -32.01 3.63
C VAL A 340 17.68 -31.44 2.39
N GLN A 341 18.89 -30.92 2.56
CA GLN A 341 19.68 -30.40 1.44
C GLN A 341 20.15 -31.49 0.47
N ALA A 342 20.25 -31.14 -0.82
CA ALA A 342 20.88 -31.99 -1.82
C ALA A 342 22.40 -32.13 -1.56
N PRO A 343 22.98 -33.34 -1.71
CA PRO A 343 24.43 -33.52 -1.75
C PRO A 343 25.15 -32.57 -2.71
N GLU A 344 26.30 -32.04 -2.27
CA GLU A 344 27.11 -31.02 -2.96
C GLU A 344 27.54 -31.43 -4.39
N TYR A 345 27.73 -32.74 -4.62
CA TYR A 345 28.05 -33.27 -5.95
C TYR A 345 26.89 -33.12 -6.97
N ILE A 346 25.65 -33.00 -6.48
CA ILE A 346 24.45 -32.76 -7.29
C ILE A 346 24.25 -31.26 -7.48
N LYS A 347 24.43 -30.48 -6.40
CA LYS A 347 24.40 -29.01 -6.46
C LYS A 347 25.34 -28.51 -7.55
N THR A 348 26.60 -28.97 -7.55
CA THR A 348 27.59 -28.61 -8.58
C THR A 348 27.25 -29.03 -10.00
N HIS A 349 26.45 -30.08 -10.21
CA HIS A 349 26.00 -30.48 -11.55
C HIS A 349 24.84 -29.63 -12.10
N LEU A 350 23.97 -29.12 -11.23
CA LEU A 350 22.81 -28.30 -11.61
C LEU A 350 23.03 -26.79 -11.42
N ASN A 351 24.08 -26.38 -10.69
CA ASN A 351 24.43 -24.98 -10.38
C ASN A 351 24.39 -24.09 -11.62
N GLU A 352 25.24 -24.39 -12.62
CA GLU A 352 25.42 -23.54 -13.81
C GLU A 352 24.10 -23.30 -14.56
N VAL A 353 23.30 -24.35 -14.76
CA VAL A 353 22.03 -24.29 -15.48
C VAL A 353 20.95 -23.58 -14.66
N CYS A 354 20.86 -23.85 -13.35
CA CYS A 354 19.89 -23.18 -12.47
C CYS A 354 20.22 -21.70 -12.26
N ILE A 355 21.50 -21.33 -12.10
CA ILE A 355 21.92 -19.93 -12.02
C ILE A 355 21.62 -19.23 -13.34
N ARG A 356 21.99 -19.81 -14.51
CA ARG A 356 21.64 -19.25 -15.83
C ARG A 356 20.13 -19.01 -15.93
N LEU A 357 19.31 -20.03 -15.68
CA LEU A 357 17.85 -19.90 -15.76
C LEU A 357 17.31 -18.80 -14.83
N SER A 358 17.80 -18.71 -13.59
CA SER A 358 17.39 -17.66 -12.65
C SER A 358 17.81 -16.25 -13.10
N SER A 359 18.94 -16.11 -13.80
CA SER A 359 19.43 -14.84 -14.32
C SER A 359 18.69 -14.44 -15.61
N GLU A 360 18.42 -15.36 -16.54
CA GLU A 360 17.59 -15.05 -17.72
C GLU A 360 16.15 -14.67 -17.30
N ALA A 361 15.53 -15.43 -16.39
CA ALA A 361 14.23 -15.09 -15.81
C ALA A 361 14.23 -13.72 -15.10
N SER A 362 15.34 -13.39 -14.43
CA SER A 362 15.56 -12.07 -13.82
C SER A 362 15.71 -10.95 -14.87
N LYS A 363 16.39 -11.19 -15.99
CA LYS A 363 16.48 -10.24 -17.11
C LYS A 363 15.11 -9.98 -17.75
N VAL A 364 14.31 -11.02 -18.01
CA VAL A 364 12.94 -10.88 -18.55
C VAL A 364 12.09 -9.99 -17.64
N LEU A 365 12.09 -10.25 -16.32
CA LEU A 365 11.36 -9.41 -15.35
C LEU A 365 11.89 -7.97 -15.28
N LYS A 366 13.20 -7.75 -15.38
CA LYS A 366 13.82 -6.41 -15.39
C LYS A 366 13.50 -5.63 -16.66
N GLU A 367 13.50 -6.27 -17.84
CA GLU A 367 13.16 -5.60 -19.10
C GLU A 367 11.64 -5.37 -19.22
N ALA A 368 10.79 -6.25 -18.67
CA ALA A 368 9.36 -6.00 -18.51
C ALA A 368 9.07 -4.82 -17.55
N ALA A 369 9.84 -4.71 -16.46
CA ALA A 369 9.80 -3.54 -15.58
C ALA A 369 10.27 -2.26 -16.28
N SER A 370 11.33 -2.34 -17.08
CA SER A 370 11.87 -1.24 -17.90
C SER A 370 10.83 -0.75 -18.92
N SER A 371 10.25 -1.65 -19.70
CA SER A 371 9.14 -1.43 -20.65
C SER A 371 7.97 -0.67 -20.01
N MET A 372 7.50 -1.13 -18.85
CA MET A 372 6.49 -0.39 -18.09
C MET A 372 6.99 0.98 -17.67
N LYS A 373 8.17 1.08 -17.03
CA LYS A 373 8.74 2.31 -16.47
C LYS A 373 8.94 3.41 -17.51
N THR A 374 9.43 3.08 -18.71
CA THR A 374 9.60 4.01 -19.84
C THR A 374 8.29 4.30 -20.57
N THR A 375 7.25 3.47 -20.39
CA THR A 375 6.00 3.52 -21.17
C THR A 375 6.22 3.20 -22.66
N MET A 376 7.21 2.33 -22.96
CA MET A 376 7.61 1.93 -24.32
C MET A 376 7.67 0.41 -24.44
N LYS A 377 7.41 -0.13 -25.64
CA LYS A 377 7.66 -1.53 -25.98
C LYS A 377 9.18 -1.77 -26.05
N SER A 378 9.68 -2.73 -25.27
CA SER A 378 11.07 -3.20 -25.41
C SER A 378 11.22 -4.04 -26.68
N PRO A 379 12.26 -3.81 -27.50
CA PRO A 379 12.60 -4.68 -28.62
C PRO A 379 13.43 -5.92 -28.20
N TYR A 380 13.78 -6.04 -26.91
CA TYR A 380 14.65 -7.11 -26.39
C TYR A 380 13.90 -8.20 -25.63
N ILE A 381 12.62 -7.98 -25.29
CA ILE A 381 11.85 -8.85 -24.38
C ILE A 381 11.64 -10.25 -24.96
N ASP A 382 11.28 -10.37 -26.25
CA ASP A 382 11.18 -11.64 -26.98
C ASP A 382 12.50 -12.43 -26.94
N SER A 383 13.64 -11.73 -27.09
CA SER A 383 14.96 -12.36 -27.10
C SER A 383 15.34 -12.90 -25.72
N PHE A 384 14.98 -12.20 -24.64
CA PHE A 384 15.22 -12.70 -23.28
C PHE A 384 14.26 -13.84 -22.89
N VAL A 385 13.01 -13.84 -23.37
CA VAL A 385 12.09 -14.98 -23.23
C VAL A 385 12.63 -16.20 -23.99
N GLY A 386 13.21 -16.00 -25.18
CA GLY A 386 13.92 -17.04 -25.93
C GLY A 386 15.07 -17.66 -25.15
N GLU A 387 16.00 -16.87 -24.61
CA GLU A 387 17.12 -17.35 -23.78
C GLU A 387 16.66 -18.03 -22.49
N MET A 388 15.62 -17.51 -21.83
CA MET A 388 15.00 -18.16 -20.66
C MET A 388 14.48 -19.56 -21.01
N ASN A 389 13.78 -19.71 -22.14
CA ASN A 389 13.25 -21.00 -22.57
C ASN A 389 14.32 -21.99 -23.05
N ILE A 390 15.44 -21.49 -23.61
CA ILE A 390 16.63 -22.32 -23.86
C ILE A 390 17.19 -22.88 -22.54
N ALA A 391 17.31 -22.03 -21.51
CA ALA A 391 17.76 -22.45 -20.18
C ALA A 391 16.77 -23.42 -19.47
N VAL A 392 15.47 -23.34 -19.75
CA VAL A 392 14.47 -24.32 -19.30
C VAL A 392 14.71 -25.70 -19.92
N GLU A 393 14.95 -25.79 -21.23
CA GLU A 393 15.22 -27.08 -21.90
C GLU A 393 16.60 -27.66 -21.54
N GLU A 394 17.60 -26.81 -21.28
CA GLU A 394 18.87 -27.23 -20.67
C GLU A 394 18.64 -27.85 -19.28
N LEU A 395 17.81 -27.24 -18.43
CA LEU A 395 17.49 -27.78 -17.10
C LEU A 395 16.69 -29.09 -17.19
N HIS A 396 15.70 -29.17 -18.08
CA HIS A 396 15.00 -30.43 -18.37
C HIS A 396 15.96 -31.54 -18.84
N THR A 397 16.97 -31.20 -19.66
CA THR A 397 17.97 -32.15 -20.15
C THR A 397 18.94 -32.57 -19.05
N ALA A 398 19.39 -31.64 -18.20
CA ALA A 398 20.23 -31.93 -17.03
C ALA A 398 19.50 -32.85 -16.03
N LEU A 399 18.20 -32.60 -15.77
CA LEU A 399 17.36 -33.46 -14.93
C LEU A 399 17.15 -34.86 -15.53
N ARG A 400 16.87 -34.98 -16.83
CA ARG A 400 16.68 -36.28 -17.52
C ARG A 400 17.97 -37.12 -17.56
N THR A 401 19.14 -36.47 -17.61
CA THR A 401 20.43 -37.17 -17.65
C THR A 401 20.96 -37.55 -16.26
N LEU A 402 20.52 -36.85 -15.20
CA LEU A 402 20.98 -37.05 -13.82
C LEU A 402 20.94 -38.52 -13.35
N PRO A 403 19.85 -39.32 -13.52
CA PRO A 403 19.80 -40.70 -13.01
C PRO A 403 20.72 -41.67 -13.76
N ASN A 404 21.12 -41.33 -14.98
CA ASN A 404 21.95 -42.17 -15.84
C ASN A 404 23.46 -41.83 -15.73
N LYS A 405 23.81 -40.77 -14.99
CA LYS A 405 25.18 -40.26 -14.92
C LYS A 405 25.91 -40.86 -13.72
N LYS A 406 26.93 -41.67 -13.98
CA LYS A 406 27.89 -42.11 -12.97
C LYS A 406 28.71 -40.91 -12.50
N LEU A 407 28.47 -40.44 -11.28
CA LEU A 407 29.29 -39.43 -10.62
C LEU A 407 30.32 -40.10 -9.70
N ILE A 408 31.45 -39.42 -9.49
CA ILE A 408 32.53 -39.89 -8.63
C ILE A 408 32.22 -39.41 -7.21
N THR A 409 31.91 -40.33 -6.30
CA THR A 409 31.78 -40.01 -4.88
C THR A 409 33.17 -39.84 -4.25
N PRO A 410 33.34 -38.92 -3.28
CA PRO A 410 34.64 -38.72 -2.63
C PRO A 410 35.06 -39.90 -1.72
N SER A 411 34.13 -40.82 -1.42
CA SER A 411 34.35 -42.01 -0.59
C SER A 411 34.11 -43.30 -1.39
N GLN A 412 35.18 -43.77 -2.05
CA GLN A 412 35.30 -45.10 -2.69
C GLN A 412 34.25 -45.48 -3.74
N GLY A 413 34.55 -45.24 -5.02
CA GLY A 413 33.99 -46.01 -6.14
C GLY A 413 33.28 -45.21 -7.21
N THR A 414 32.93 -45.89 -8.32
CA THR A 414 32.14 -45.32 -9.42
C THR A 414 30.73 -45.92 -9.40
N GLU A 415 29.99 -45.58 -8.34
CA GLU A 415 28.64 -46.06 -8.13
C GLU A 415 27.61 -45.37 -9.04
N THR A 416 26.47 -46.02 -9.26
CA THR A 416 25.32 -45.42 -9.92
C THR A 416 24.50 -44.65 -8.89
N MET A 417 24.25 -43.36 -9.15
CA MET A 417 23.53 -42.46 -8.26
C MET A 417 22.17 -43.03 -7.83
N SER A 418 21.89 -43.01 -6.52
CA SER A 418 20.56 -43.35 -6.02
C SER A 418 19.55 -42.25 -6.36
N LEU A 419 18.39 -42.61 -6.91
CA LEU A 419 17.27 -41.69 -7.15
C LEU A 419 16.80 -40.99 -5.86
N ILE A 420 17.08 -41.57 -4.70
CA ILE A 420 16.76 -40.98 -3.38
C ILE A 420 17.63 -39.74 -3.10
N GLU A 421 18.89 -39.75 -3.54
CA GLU A 421 19.81 -38.62 -3.34
C GLU A 421 19.51 -37.45 -4.28
N ALA A 422 18.96 -37.73 -5.48
CA ALA A 422 18.49 -36.71 -6.42
C ALA A 422 17.23 -35.96 -5.92
N LEU A 423 16.47 -36.56 -5.00
CA LEU A 423 15.13 -36.14 -4.64
C LEU A 423 15.01 -34.65 -4.21
N PRO A 424 15.93 -34.05 -3.43
CA PRO A 424 15.79 -32.65 -3.02
C PRO A 424 15.97 -31.64 -4.16
N MET A 425 16.66 -32.00 -5.25
CA MET A 425 16.83 -31.11 -6.40
C MET A 425 15.60 -31.07 -7.33
N ILE A 426 14.72 -32.07 -7.25
CA ILE A 426 13.53 -32.14 -8.13
C ILE A 426 12.54 -31.00 -7.82
N PRO A 427 12.16 -30.71 -6.55
CA PRO A 427 11.34 -29.55 -6.22
C PRO A 427 11.96 -28.22 -6.63
N VAL A 428 13.26 -28.01 -6.33
CA VAL A 428 13.99 -26.77 -6.67
C VAL A 428 13.94 -26.51 -8.17
N SER A 429 14.28 -27.51 -8.97
CA SER A 429 14.37 -27.37 -10.43
C SER A 429 12.97 -27.25 -11.07
N SER A 430 11.98 -28.02 -10.58
CA SER A 430 10.59 -27.91 -11.01
C SER A 430 10.00 -26.53 -10.73
N LEU A 431 10.31 -25.94 -9.56
CA LEU A 431 9.87 -24.60 -9.20
C LEU A 431 10.52 -23.52 -10.07
N LEU A 432 11.78 -23.67 -10.50
CA LEU A 432 12.42 -22.72 -11.44
C LEU A 432 11.75 -22.74 -12.82
N ILE A 433 11.37 -23.93 -13.31
CA ILE A 433 10.65 -24.10 -14.58
C ILE A 433 9.24 -23.50 -14.48
N GLU A 434 8.50 -23.80 -13.41
CA GLU A 434 7.20 -23.20 -13.12
C GLU A 434 7.30 -21.66 -12.98
N ILE A 435 8.32 -21.12 -12.29
CA ILE A 435 8.54 -19.67 -12.19
C ILE A 435 8.74 -19.04 -13.57
N SER A 436 9.52 -19.69 -14.44
CA SER A 436 9.78 -19.21 -15.81
C SER A 436 8.49 -19.14 -16.65
N ALA A 437 7.69 -20.20 -16.63
CA ALA A 437 6.36 -20.22 -17.28
C ALA A 437 5.35 -19.25 -16.64
N ARG A 438 5.55 -18.83 -15.39
CA ARG A 438 4.74 -17.76 -14.76
C ARG A 438 5.22 -16.36 -15.14
N ILE A 439 6.49 -16.20 -15.50
CA ILE A 439 7.08 -14.94 -15.97
C ILE A 439 6.64 -14.62 -17.40
N GLU A 440 6.47 -15.62 -18.28
CA GLU A 440 5.80 -15.43 -19.59
C GLU A 440 4.41 -14.80 -19.39
N GLY A 441 3.61 -15.33 -18.45
CA GLY A 441 2.31 -14.75 -18.08
C GLY A 441 2.37 -13.39 -17.35
N VAL A 442 3.55 -12.85 -17.06
CA VAL A 442 3.77 -11.43 -16.71
C VAL A 442 4.03 -10.61 -17.98
N VAL A 443 4.87 -11.12 -18.89
CA VAL A 443 5.14 -10.51 -20.20
C VAL A 443 3.85 -10.31 -21.00
N ASP A 444 3.04 -11.37 -21.18
CA ASP A 444 1.71 -11.32 -21.81
C ASP A 444 0.85 -10.14 -21.31
N ALA A 445 0.84 -9.93 -19.99
CA ALA A 445 0.01 -8.94 -19.32
C ALA A 445 0.60 -7.52 -19.41
N VAL A 446 1.93 -7.40 -19.54
CA VAL A 446 2.63 -6.14 -19.84
C VAL A 446 2.43 -5.76 -21.30
N GLU A 447 2.40 -6.72 -22.23
CA GLU A 447 2.11 -6.47 -23.64
C GLU A 447 0.65 -6.08 -23.88
N GLU A 448 -0.31 -6.77 -23.25
CA GLU A 448 -1.73 -6.36 -23.29
C GLU A 448 -1.92 -4.93 -22.73
N LEU A 449 -1.15 -4.55 -21.70
CA LEU A 449 -1.11 -3.16 -21.23
C LEU A 449 -0.49 -2.23 -22.27
N ALA A 450 0.65 -2.60 -22.87
CA ALA A 450 1.38 -1.79 -23.82
C ALA A 450 0.56 -1.50 -25.09
N GLU A 451 -0.19 -2.48 -25.60
CA GLU A 451 -1.12 -2.29 -26.72
C GLU A 451 -2.28 -1.34 -26.36
N LEU A 452 -2.96 -1.60 -25.23
CA LEU A 452 -4.12 -0.81 -24.82
C LEU A 452 -3.79 0.61 -24.35
N ALA A 453 -2.54 0.84 -23.95
CA ALA A 453 -2.01 2.16 -23.61
C ALA A 453 -1.33 2.88 -24.79
N GLY A 454 -1.13 2.19 -25.93
CA GLY A 454 -0.48 2.76 -27.11
C GLY A 454 1.02 3.05 -26.91
N PHE A 455 1.74 2.18 -26.20
CA PHE A 455 3.19 2.27 -26.04
C PHE A 455 3.87 2.28 -27.42
N LYS A 456 4.76 3.25 -27.63
CA LYS A 456 5.64 3.30 -28.81
C LYS A 456 6.71 2.21 -28.70
N PRO A 457 7.31 1.73 -29.80
CA PRO A 457 8.65 1.12 -29.71
C PRO A 457 9.62 2.10 -29.06
N ALA A 458 10.61 1.59 -28.33
CA ALA A 458 11.79 2.39 -27.99
C ALA A 458 12.63 2.59 -29.26
N ASP A 459 13.02 3.83 -29.54
CA ASP A 459 14.03 4.13 -30.56
C ASP A 459 15.42 3.79 -29.98
N ASP A 460 16.28 3.10 -30.74
CA ASP A 460 17.53 2.49 -30.22
C ASP A 460 18.53 3.50 -29.62
N ASP A 461 18.39 4.79 -29.94
CA ASP A 461 19.29 5.85 -29.47
C ASP A 461 19.08 6.27 -28.00
N GLU A 462 17.86 6.19 -27.43
CA GLU A 462 17.57 6.75 -26.10
C GLU A 462 18.34 6.04 -24.95
N LYS A 463 18.68 4.75 -25.10
CA LYS A 463 19.50 4.03 -24.08
C LYS A 463 20.94 4.57 -23.96
N ASN A 464 21.43 5.34 -24.94
CA ASN A 464 22.73 6.02 -24.83
C ASN A 464 22.65 7.29 -23.96
N GLU A 465 21.55 8.04 -23.94
CA GLU A 465 21.50 9.31 -23.20
C GLU A 465 21.43 9.09 -21.67
N GLU A 466 20.59 8.17 -21.16
CA GLU A 466 20.56 7.87 -19.71
C GLU A 466 21.92 7.32 -19.21
N SER A 467 22.62 6.53 -20.02
CA SER A 467 23.91 5.96 -19.63
C SER A 467 25.05 7.00 -19.67
N ILE A 468 25.03 7.93 -20.64
CA ILE A 468 25.94 9.09 -20.69
C ILE A 468 25.66 10.06 -19.52
N GLU A 469 24.40 10.35 -19.19
CA GLU A 469 24.08 11.28 -18.10
C GLU A 469 24.46 10.70 -16.72
N ALA A 470 24.30 9.38 -16.54
CA ALA A 470 24.74 8.68 -15.34
C ALA A 470 26.28 8.70 -15.18
N GLN A 471 27.03 8.43 -16.25
CA GLN A 471 28.50 8.50 -16.20
C GLN A 471 29.01 9.94 -16.04
N GLY A 472 28.40 10.91 -16.73
CA GLY A 472 28.76 12.33 -16.62
C GLY A 472 28.62 12.87 -15.20
N LYS A 473 27.55 12.48 -14.47
CA LYS A 473 27.35 12.88 -13.07
C LYS A 473 28.35 12.27 -12.10
N VAL A 474 28.91 11.08 -12.39
CA VAL A 474 30.00 10.50 -11.60
C VAL A 474 31.32 11.23 -11.86
N VAL A 475 31.71 11.38 -13.13
CA VAL A 475 32.98 12.01 -13.53
C VAL A 475 33.08 13.48 -13.08
N THR A 476 31.95 14.21 -13.07
CA THR A 476 31.93 15.62 -12.64
C THR A 476 32.19 15.79 -11.13
N VAL A 477 31.97 14.75 -10.31
CA VAL A 477 32.17 14.83 -8.84
C VAL A 477 33.63 14.56 -8.44
N GLU A 478 34.35 13.68 -9.13
CA GLU A 478 35.74 13.32 -8.76
C GLU A 478 36.79 14.36 -9.18
N ILE A 479 36.51 15.19 -10.18
CA ILE A 479 37.50 16.13 -10.77
C ILE A 479 37.70 17.41 -9.93
N GLN A 480 36.88 17.65 -8.90
CA GLN A 480 36.89 18.91 -8.13
C GLN A 480 37.63 18.87 -6.77
N GLN A 481 38.50 17.87 -6.54
CA GLN A 481 39.36 17.79 -5.34
C GLN A 481 40.82 17.34 -5.62
N VAL A 482 41.57 18.13 -6.41
CA VAL A 482 43.05 18.17 -6.39
C VAL A 482 43.52 19.63 -6.46
#